data_AF-A0A7S2JW61-F1
#
_entry.id   AF-A0A7S2JW61-F1
#
_cell.length_a   1.000
_cell.length_b   1.000
_cell.length_c   1.000
_cell.angle_alpha   90.00
_cell.angle_beta   90.00
_cell.angle_gamma   90.00
#
_symmetry.space_group_name_H-M   'P 1'
#
loop_
_entity.id
_entity.type
_entity.pdbx_description
1 polymer ?
#
loop_
_entity_poly.entity_id
_entity_poly.type
_entity_poly.pdbx_seq_one_letter_code
_entity_poly.pdbx_strand_id
1 'polypeptide(L)'
;MQRAMEIAHATFKELQESPHANPDEITYGTFIKACGNLMPHGSTRNKVVEALFKKCCQDGKVGDMVLRQVRYAADDHLYRRLFGDVLANRNSIGVHDVPEDWTCHTQHRRPRRQ
;
A
#
# COMPACT_ATOMS: atom_id res chain seq x y z
N MET A 1 -5.06 -19.83 11.50
CA MET A 1 -5.07 -18.41 11.09
C MET A 1 -3.83 -17.62 11.56
N GLN A 2 -3.10 -18.03 12.61
CA GLN A 2 -1.91 -17.30 13.10
C GLN A 2 -0.74 -17.23 12.11
N ARG A 3 -0.49 -18.30 11.32
CA ARG A 3 0.62 -18.33 10.34
C ARG A 3 0.57 -17.21 9.29
N ALA A 4 -0.63 -16.80 8.87
CA ALA A 4 -0.75 -15.72 7.88
C ALA A 4 -0.33 -14.36 8.45
N MET A 5 -0.62 -14.13 9.74
CA MET A 5 -0.17 -12.93 10.44
C MET A 5 1.35 -12.95 10.63
N GLU A 6 1.92 -14.09 11.01
CA GLU A 6 3.37 -14.27 11.13
C GLU A 6 4.07 -14.04 9.78
N ILE A 7 3.52 -14.57 8.68
CA ILE A 7 4.04 -14.35 7.33
C ILE A 7 3.94 -12.87 6.96
N ALA A 8 2.78 -12.22 7.14
CA ALA A 8 2.65 -10.79 6.83
C ALA A 8 3.62 -9.92 7.66
N HIS A 9 3.85 -10.28 8.91
CA HIS A 9 4.78 -9.57 9.79
C HIS A 9 6.25 -9.82 9.40
N ALA A 10 6.60 -11.07 9.12
CA ALA A 10 7.93 -11.46 8.66
C ALA A 10 8.24 -10.79 7.32
N THR A 11 7.31 -10.80 6.37
CA THR A 11 7.56 -10.18 5.07
C THR A 11 7.53 -8.65 5.13
N PHE A 12 6.74 -8.04 6.02
CA PHE A 12 6.86 -6.60 6.30
C PHE A 12 8.24 -6.27 6.87
N LYS A 13 8.74 -7.10 7.79
CA LYS A 13 10.06 -6.94 8.39
C LYS A 13 11.18 -7.12 7.35
N GLU A 14 11.08 -8.13 6.48
CA GLU A 14 11.99 -8.30 5.34
C GLU A 14 11.96 -7.10 4.38
N LEU A 15 10.78 -6.50 4.15
CA LEU A 15 10.65 -5.27 3.36
C LEU A 15 11.36 -4.08 4.02
N GLN A 16 11.33 -4.00 5.35
CA GLN A 16 12.00 -2.95 6.11
C GLN A 16 13.52 -3.17 6.21
N GLU A 17 13.96 -4.42 6.28
CA GLU A 17 15.36 -4.80 6.53
C GLU A 17 16.18 -5.02 5.25
N SER A 18 15.56 -5.03 4.07
CA SER A 18 16.27 -5.27 2.81
C SER A 18 16.74 -3.98 2.15
N PRO A 19 18.05 -3.64 2.21
CA PRO A 19 18.62 -2.51 1.46
C PRO A 19 18.70 -2.75 -0.06
N HIS A 20 18.35 -3.95 -0.55
CA HIS A 20 18.44 -4.35 -1.96
C HIS A 20 17.10 -4.70 -2.60
N ALA A 21 16.03 -4.91 -1.81
CA ALA A 21 14.69 -4.94 -2.36
C ALA A 21 14.30 -3.48 -2.62
N ASN A 22 14.14 -3.09 -3.88
CA ASN A 22 13.41 -1.88 -4.23
C ASN A 22 11.94 -2.29 -4.37
N PRO A 23 11.14 -2.34 -3.29
CA PRO A 23 9.72 -2.66 -3.41
C PRO A 23 9.06 -1.62 -4.31
N ASP A 24 8.28 -2.09 -5.26
CA ASP A 24 7.48 -1.28 -6.18
C ASP A 24 5.99 -1.31 -5.80
N GLU A 25 5.15 -0.66 -6.59
CA GLU A 25 3.70 -0.64 -6.37
C GLU A 25 3.10 -2.08 -6.33
N ILE A 26 3.67 -3.00 -7.10
CA ILE A 26 3.19 -4.39 -7.22
C ILE A 26 3.48 -5.13 -5.93
N THR A 27 4.68 -4.90 -5.37
CA THR A 27 5.11 -5.46 -4.10
C THR A 27 4.16 -5.04 -2.99
N TYR A 28 3.95 -3.73 -2.81
CA TYR A 28 3.01 -3.20 -1.80
C TYR A 28 1.57 -3.68 -2.01
N GLY A 29 1.08 -3.62 -3.24
CA GLY A 29 -0.27 -4.08 -3.58
C GLY A 29 -0.47 -5.56 -3.26
N THR A 30 0.53 -6.40 -3.55
CA THR A 30 0.47 -7.85 -3.28
C THR A 30 0.39 -8.13 -1.78
N PHE A 31 1.15 -7.42 -0.95
CA PHE A 31 1.07 -7.56 0.50
C PHE A 31 -0.28 -7.12 1.06
N ILE A 32 -0.80 -5.97 0.61
CA ILE A 32 -2.10 -5.48 1.05
C ILE A 32 -3.20 -6.47 0.64
N LYS A 33 -3.13 -7.02 -0.58
CA LYS A 33 -4.05 -8.07 -1.05
C LYS A 33 -3.98 -9.32 -0.18
N ALA A 34 -2.77 -9.78 0.15
CA ALA A 34 -2.58 -10.92 1.04
C ALA A 34 -3.20 -10.68 2.42
N CYS A 35 -3.06 -9.46 2.97
CA CYS A 35 -3.74 -9.08 4.21
C CYS A 35 -5.26 -9.12 4.07
N GLY A 36 -5.82 -8.62 2.96
CA GLY A 36 -7.26 -8.68 2.68
C GLY A 36 -7.80 -10.12 2.59
N ASN A 37 -7.02 -11.04 2.02
CA ASN A 37 -7.43 -12.44 1.82
C ASN A 37 -7.22 -13.33 3.05
N LEU A 38 -6.12 -13.11 3.80
CA LEU A 38 -5.67 -14.05 4.82
C LEU A 38 -5.98 -13.60 6.24
N MET A 39 -6.25 -12.31 6.45
CA MET A 39 -6.59 -11.77 7.77
C MET A 39 -8.10 -11.53 7.87
N PRO A 40 -8.74 -11.95 8.98
CA PRO A 40 -10.13 -11.62 9.22
C PRO A 40 -10.32 -10.10 9.31
N HIS A 41 -11.52 -9.63 8.97
CA HIS A 41 -11.90 -8.24 9.17
C HIS A 41 -11.69 -7.82 10.63
N GLY A 42 -11.13 -6.62 10.83
CA GLY A 42 -10.97 -6.05 12.16
C GLY A 42 -9.70 -5.21 12.31
N SER A 43 -9.53 -4.69 13.52
CA SER A 43 -8.52 -3.70 13.88
C SER A 43 -7.09 -4.15 13.56
N THR A 44 -6.75 -5.42 13.70
CA THR A 44 -5.40 -5.94 13.43
C THR A 44 -5.07 -5.87 11.94
N ARG A 45 -6.00 -6.30 11.07
CA ARG A 45 -5.84 -6.18 9.61
C ARG A 45 -5.67 -4.73 9.20
N ASN A 46 -6.53 -3.85 9.73
CA ASN A 46 -6.45 -2.42 9.44
C ASN A 46 -5.11 -1.81 9.82
N LYS A 47 -4.57 -2.14 11.01
CA LYS A 47 -3.25 -1.64 11.43
C LYS A 47 -2.13 -2.06 10.47
N VAL A 48 -2.16 -3.30 9.98
CA VAL A 48 -1.17 -3.81 9.03
C VAL A 48 -1.32 -3.14 7.66
N VAL A 49 -2.54 -3.07 7.13
CA VAL A 49 -2.84 -2.39 5.86
C VAL A 49 -2.44 -0.92 5.91
N GLU A 50 -2.74 -0.23 7.01
CA GLU A 50 -2.35 1.16 7.22
C GLU A 50 -0.83 1.34 7.27
N ALA A 51 -0.10 0.47 7.97
CA ALA A 51 1.35 0.53 8.03
C ALA A 51 2.00 0.31 6.65
N LEU A 52 1.52 -0.69 5.89
CA LEU A 52 1.96 -0.95 4.52
C LEU A 52 1.69 0.23 3.60
N PHE A 53 0.48 0.81 3.67
CA PHE A 53 0.12 1.95 2.84
C PHE A 53 0.96 3.19 3.17
N LYS A 54 1.14 3.52 4.46
CA LYS A 54 2.01 4.64 4.88
C LYS A 54 3.44 4.47 4.40
N LYS A 55 3.98 3.26 4.48
CA LYS A 55 5.32 2.95 3.97
C LYS A 55 5.39 3.08 2.45
N CYS A 56 4.36 2.64 1.73
CA CYS A 56 4.23 2.85 0.29
C CYS A 56 4.20 4.35 -0.10
N CYS A 57 3.50 5.19 0.67
CA CYS A 57 3.51 6.65 0.51
C CYS A 57 4.89 7.24 0.74
N GLN A 58 5.60 6.82 1.80
CA GLN A 58 6.96 7.28 2.11
C GLN A 58 7.96 6.92 1.02
N ASP A 59 7.80 5.75 0.40
CA ASP A 59 8.67 5.29 -0.68
C ASP A 59 8.27 5.88 -2.05
N GLY A 60 7.17 6.64 -2.09
CA GLY A 60 6.65 7.24 -3.32
C GLY A 60 6.20 6.21 -4.35
N LYS A 61 5.66 5.07 -3.89
CA LYS A 61 5.28 3.91 -4.73
C LYS A 61 3.78 3.69 -4.82
N VAL A 62 2.96 4.70 -4.48
CA VAL A 62 1.51 4.58 -4.57
C VAL A 62 1.09 4.59 -6.03
N GLY A 63 0.46 3.50 -6.46
CA GLY A 63 -0.13 3.34 -7.79
C GLY A 63 -1.56 2.79 -7.71
N ASP A 64 -2.22 2.65 -8.87
CA ASP A 64 -3.63 2.21 -8.93
C ASP A 64 -3.83 0.84 -8.30
N MET A 65 -2.83 -0.04 -8.43
CA MET A 65 -2.88 -1.35 -7.78
C MET A 65 -2.95 -1.22 -6.27
N VAL A 66 -2.08 -0.39 -5.67
CA VAL A 66 -2.05 -0.17 -4.22
C VAL A 66 -3.39 0.39 -3.74
N LEU A 67 -3.91 1.44 -4.40
CA LEU A 67 -5.19 2.07 -4.04
C LEU A 67 -6.35 1.07 -4.08
N ARG A 68 -6.42 0.24 -5.12
CA ARG A 68 -7.43 -0.83 -5.24
C ARG A 68 -7.34 -1.84 -4.11
N GLN A 69 -6.12 -2.27 -3.76
CA GLN A 69 -5.94 -3.27 -2.69
C GLN A 69 -6.23 -2.68 -1.31
N VAL A 70 -5.92 -1.40 -1.06
CA VAL A 70 -6.33 -0.73 0.18
C VAL A 70 -7.85 -0.68 0.29
N ARG A 71 -8.57 -0.33 -0.78
CA ARG A 71 -10.04 -0.35 -0.77
C ARG A 71 -10.62 -1.73 -0.43
N TYR A 72 -9.99 -2.79 -0.93
CA TYR A 72 -10.40 -4.17 -0.67
C TYR A 72 -10.09 -4.63 0.76
N ALA A 73 -8.89 -4.30 1.27
CA ALA A 73 -8.39 -4.81 2.54
C ALA A 73 -8.74 -3.93 3.75
N ALA A 74 -8.98 -2.63 3.58
CA ALA A 74 -9.42 -1.74 4.65
C ALA A 74 -10.93 -1.87 4.89
N ASP A 75 -11.38 -1.61 6.12
CA ASP A 75 -12.79 -1.29 6.33
C ASP A 75 -13.09 0.18 5.99
N ASP A 76 -14.37 0.55 5.99
CA ASP A 76 -14.79 1.91 5.62
C ASP A 76 -14.25 2.98 6.58
N HIS A 77 -14.04 2.65 7.85
CA HIS A 77 -13.48 3.59 8.82
C HIS A 77 -12.02 3.91 8.51
N LEU A 78 -11.18 2.89 8.29
CA LEU A 78 -9.79 3.09 7.89
C LEU A 78 -9.71 3.77 6.51
N TYR A 79 -10.52 3.34 5.55
CA TYR A 79 -10.51 3.91 4.20
C TYR A 79 -10.85 5.41 4.22
N ARG A 80 -11.89 5.81 4.98
CA ARG A 80 -12.23 7.22 5.19
C ARG A 80 -11.14 7.98 5.95
N ARG A 81 -10.45 7.35 6.90
CA ARG A 81 -9.34 8.00 7.61
C ARG A 81 -8.13 8.26 6.70
N LEU A 82 -7.85 7.35 5.76
CA LEU A 82 -6.72 7.47 4.83
C LEU A 82 -6.99 8.45 3.69
N PHE A 83 -8.24 8.54 3.23
CA PHE A 83 -8.58 9.24 2.00
C PHE A 83 -9.73 10.24 2.16
N GLY A 84 -10.22 10.50 3.37
CA GLY A 84 -11.40 11.34 3.61
C GLY A 84 -11.27 12.74 3.03
N ASP A 85 -10.08 13.34 3.14
CA ASP A 85 -9.77 14.66 2.59
C ASP A 85 -9.74 14.66 1.05
N VAL A 86 -9.42 13.52 0.44
CA VAL A 86 -9.34 13.32 -1.02
C VAL A 86 -10.69 12.89 -1.63
N LEU A 87 -11.51 12.16 -0.86
CA LEU A 87 -12.77 11.55 -1.28
C LEU A 87 -13.95 12.53 -1.34
N ALA A 88 -13.71 13.84 -1.36
CA ALA A 88 -14.67 14.92 -1.09
C ALA A 88 -16.06 14.84 -1.76
N ASN A 89 -16.28 13.96 -2.75
CA ASN A 89 -17.60 13.38 -3.12
C ASN A 89 -17.48 12.12 -4.02
N ARG A 90 -16.41 11.33 -3.93
CA ARG A 90 -16.14 10.19 -4.84
C ARG A 90 -16.12 8.86 -4.08
N ASN A 91 -16.57 7.79 -4.74
CA ASN A 91 -16.53 6.42 -4.18
C ASN A 91 -15.20 5.69 -4.42
N SER A 92 -14.30 6.27 -5.22
CA SER A 92 -13.00 5.72 -5.59
C SER A 92 -12.01 6.85 -5.87
N ILE A 93 -10.73 6.57 -5.62
CA ILE A 93 -9.61 7.46 -5.90
C ILE A 93 -8.68 6.80 -6.92
N GLY A 94 -8.12 7.59 -7.82
CA GLY A 94 -7.03 7.19 -8.70
C GLY A 94 -5.70 7.82 -8.28
N VAL A 95 -4.62 7.43 -8.96
CA VAL A 95 -3.26 7.98 -8.74
C VAL A 95 -3.20 9.50 -8.87
N HIS A 96 -4.05 10.11 -9.71
CA HIS A 96 -4.11 11.56 -9.89
C HIS A 96 -4.85 12.31 -8.76
N ASP A 97 -5.58 11.58 -7.90
CA ASP A 97 -6.30 12.19 -6.78
C ASP A 97 -5.43 12.24 -5.50
N VAL A 98 -4.31 11.50 -5.44
CA VAL A 98 -3.41 11.47 -4.28
C VAL A 98 -2.24 12.46 -4.45
N PRO A 99 -1.61 12.92 -3.35
CA PRO A 99 -0.46 13.81 -3.42
C PRO A 99 0.66 13.29 -4.33
N GLU A 100 1.28 14.16 -5.11
CA GLU A 100 2.37 13.78 -6.03
C GLU A 100 3.53 13.09 -5.29
N ASP A 101 3.83 13.52 -4.06
CA ASP A 101 4.87 12.91 -3.22
C ASP A 101 4.61 11.42 -2.92
N TRP A 102 3.35 10.98 -2.89
CA TRP A 102 3.00 9.57 -2.66
C TRP A 102 3.21 8.70 -3.89
N THR A 103 3.10 9.30 -5.07
CA THR A 103 3.18 8.61 -6.37
C THR A 103 4.57 8.74 -6.98
N CYS A 104 5.53 9.28 -6.21
CA CYS A 104 6.83 9.81 -6.66
C CYS A 104 7.29 9.17 -7.98
N HIS A 105 7.00 9.90 -9.06
CA HIS A 105 7.57 9.71 -10.37
C HIS A 105 9.06 10.06 -10.31
N THR A 106 9.89 9.24 -9.64
CA THR A 106 11.31 9.25 -9.95
C THR A 106 11.44 8.73 -11.38
N GLN A 107 11.28 9.65 -12.33
CA GLN A 107 12.13 9.77 -13.48
C GLN A 107 13.59 9.85 -12.99
N HIS A 108 14.13 8.77 -12.42
CA HIS A 108 15.44 8.38 -12.91
C HIS A 108 15.17 7.94 -14.34
N ARG A 109 15.21 8.91 -15.27
CA ARG A 109 15.57 8.66 -16.65
C ARG A 109 16.78 7.72 -16.58
N ARG A 110 16.57 6.41 -16.75
CA ARG A 110 17.65 5.60 -17.29
C ARG A 110 17.85 6.18 -18.68
N PRO A 111 19.01 6.77 -19.02
CA PRO A 111 19.29 6.98 -20.43
C PRO A 111 19.15 5.60 -21.08
N ARG A 112 18.31 5.51 -22.10
CA ARG A 112 18.27 4.33 -22.98
C ARG A 112 19.72 4.12 -23.43
N ARG A 113 20.37 3.09 -22.90
CA ARG A 113 21.64 2.64 -23.45
C ARG A 113 21.31 2.01 -24.81
N GLN A 114 22.09 2.47 -25.79
CA GLN A 114 22.05 2.14 -27.22
C GLN A 114 21.90 0.65 -27.47
#